data_AF-A0A7S0XVI9-F1
#
_entry.id   AF-A0A7S0XVI9-F1
#
_cell.length_a   1.000
_cell.length_b   1.000
_cell.length_c   1.000
_cell.angle_alpha   90.00
_cell.angle_beta   90.00
_cell.angle_gamma   90.00
#
_symmetry.space_group_name_H-M   'P 1'
#
loop_
_entity.id
_entity.type
_entity.pdbx_description
1 polymer ?
#
loop_
_entity_poly.entity_id
_entity_poly.type
_entity_poly.pdbx_seq_one_letter_code
_entity_poly.pdbx_strand_id
1 'polypeptide(L)'
;RVEIEGCRLVINGAVPYIQGVNRHEHDQRLGKYCTLDAMLRDIRLLKAYNFNAVRCSHYPNRSLWYALCDAYGLYVVDEANIETHGLALETSEQLLANAPDWHQAYTERVERMVLRDRNHSCIIMWSLGNEASYGAAHDLMYAWLKHNDPSRPVHYESCGGAPATDVLCPMYPSVDRLRTMATLEGQIFASTEIGRTWPRGTHRATRPVIMCEYAHAMGNSTGNLDEYWELIRSTEGLQGGFIWDWMDQGLLRGDG
;
A
#
# COMPACT_ATOMS: atom_id res chain seq x y z
N ARG A 1 15.03 7.62 9.80
CA ARG A 1 14.84 8.63 8.73
C ARG A 1 14.44 7.89 7.47
N VAL A 2 13.36 8.32 6.82
CA VAL A 2 12.84 7.75 5.58
C VAL A 2 12.87 8.84 4.51
N GLU A 3 13.42 8.55 3.35
CA GLU A 3 13.67 9.53 2.29
C GLU A 3 13.49 8.91 0.91
N ILE A 4 13.29 9.77 -0.10
CA ILE A 4 13.40 9.36 -1.49
C ILE A 4 14.62 10.07 -2.09
N GLU A 5 15.58 9.28 -2.55
CA GLU A 5 16.79 9.75 -3.23
C GLU A 5 16.77 9.24 -4.67
N GLY A 6 16.52 10.15 -5.63
CA GLY A 6 16.28 9.78 -7.02
C GLY A 6 15.04 8.89 -7.13
N CYS A 7 15.21 7.65 -7.62
CA CYS A 7 14.14 6.66 -7.70
C CYS A 7 14.19 5.60 -6.60
N ARG A 8 14.79 5.90 -5.44
CA ARG A 8 14.97 4.93 -4.34
C ARG A 8 14.35 5.42 -3.04
N LEU A 9 13.56 4.57 -2.40
CA LEU A 9 13.19 4.68 -0.99
C LEU A 9 14.40 4.28 -0.13
N VAL A 10 14.87 5.23 0.68
CA VAL A 10 16.02 5.09 1.56
C VAL A 10 15.57 5.14 3.01
N ILE A 11 15.99 4.15 3.80
CA ILE A 11 15.70 4.06 5.24
C ILE A 11 17.04 4.00 5.98
N ASN A 12 17.32 5.02 6.79
CA ASN A 12 18.57 5.16 7.54
C ASN A 12 19.83 4.98 6.69
N GLY A 13 19.83 5.49 5.45
CA GLY A 13 20.94 5.38 4.49
C GLY A 13 21.04 4.05 3.74
N ALA A 14 20.15 3.09 4.02
CA ALA A 14 20.06 1.83 3.28
C ALA A 14 18.89 1.84 2.29
N VAL A 15 19.00 1.07 1.21
CA VAL A 15 17.95 0.88 0.19
C VAL A 15 17.36 -0.52 0.36
N PRO A 16 16.39 -0.74 1.26
CA PRO A 16 15.86 -2.07 1.48
C PRO A 16 14.98 -2.51 0.29
N TYR A 17 15.00 -3.82 0.01
CA TYR A 17 13.89 -4.44 -0.69
C TYR A 17 12.71 -4.62 0.26
N ILE A 18 11.51 -4.29 -0.21
CA ILE A 18 10.25 -4.52 0.49
C ILE A 18 9.78 -5.93 0.16
N GLN A 19 9.90 -6.82 1.14
CA GLN A 19 9.39 -8.19 1.11
C GLN A 19 8.13 -8.20 1.97
N GLY A 20 7.01 -7.75 1.38
CA GLY A 20 5.80 -7.46 2.14
C GLY A 20 4.62 -8.38 1.88
N VAL A 21 3.61 -8.26 2.74
CA VAL A 21 2.25 -8.79 2.54
C VAL A 21 1.20 -7.73 2.86
N ASN A 22 0.04 -7.84 2.23
CA ASN A 22 -1.17 -7.12 2.64
C ASN A 22 -1.84 -7.87 3.79
N ARG A 23 -2.14 -7.18 4.90
CA ARG A 23 -2.73 -7.78 6.08
C ARG A 23 -4.02 -7.08 6.47
N HIS A 24 -5.12 -7.81 6.35
CA HIS A 24 -6.36 -7.49 7.07
C HIS A 24 -6.30 -8.00 8.52
N GLU A 25 -6.97 -7.29 9.44
CA GLU A 25 -7.27 -7.89 10.75
C GLU A 25 -8.36 -8.95 10.56
N HIS A 26 -8.04 -10.21 10.78
CA HIS A 26 -8.98 -11.31 10.69
C HIS A 26 -8.68 -12.41 11.70
N ASP A 27 -9.74 -12.97 12.26
CA ASP A 27 -9.75 -14.18 13.08
C ASP A 27 -10.99 -14.99 12.67
N GLN A 28 -10.78 -16.27 12.37
CA GLN A 28 -11.85 -17.16 11.90
C GLN A 28 -13.03 -17.32 12.87
N ARG A 29 -12.88 -17.00 14.16
CA ARG A 29 -13.94 -17.06 15.18
C ARG A 29 -14.42 -15.68 15.62
N LEU A 30 -13.51 -14.71 15.68
CA LEU A 30 -13.77 -13.38 16.25
C LEU A 30 -13.94 -12.29 15.19
N GLY A 31 -13.87 -12.64 13.91
CA GLY A 31 -13.99 -11.70 12.80
C GLY A 31 -12.84 -10.70 12.80
N LYS A 32 -13.13 -9.40 12.86
CA LYS A 32 -12.11 -8.34 12.82
C LYS A 32 -11.39 -8.12 14.16
N TYR A 33 -11.71 -8.86 15.21
CA TYR A 33 -11.03 -8.75 16.49
C TYR A 33 -9.83 -9.71 16.58
N CYS A 34 -8.62 -9.17 16.40
CA CYS A 34 -7.38 -9.91 16.58
C CYS A 34 -6.85 -9.80 18.03
N THR A 35 -6.59 -10.95 18.66
CA THR A 35 -5.94 -11.02 19.98
C THR A 35 -4.44 -10.72 19.90
N LEU A 36 -3.81 -10.39 21.04
CA LEU A 36 -2.35 -10.23 21.11
C LEU A 36 -1.63 -11.50 20.63
N ASP A 37 -2.08 -12.67 21.05
CA ASP A 37 -1.47 -13.93 20.64
C ASP A 37 -1.61 -14.17 19.13
N ALA A 38 -2.73 -13.79 18.52
CA ALA A 38 -2.88 -13.85 17.07
C ALA A 38 -1.88 -12.94 16.36
N MET A 39 -1.75 -11.67 16.79
CA MET A 39 -0.77 -10.74 16.23
C MET A 39 0.67 -11.24 16.38
N LEU A 40 1.03 -11.78 17.55
CA LEU A 40 2.37 -12.35 17.79
C LEU A 40 2.62 -13.61 16.96
N ARG A 41 1.59 -14.42 16.69
CA ARG A 41 1.70 -15.54 15.75
C ARG A 41 1.94 -15.04 14.33
N ASP A 42 1.18 -14.05 13.86
CA ASP A 42 1.38 -13.43 12.54
C ASP A 42 2.83 -12.95 12.38
N ILE A 43 3.33 -12.17 13.34
CA ILE A 43 4.71 -11.63 13.31
C ILE A 43 5.74 -12.75 13.26
N ARG A 44 5.61 -13.79 14.10
CA ARG A 44 6.58 -14.91 14.09
C ARG A 44 6.61 -15.61 12.74
N LEU A 45 5.44 -15.84 12.13
CA LEU A 45 5.36 -16.46 10.82
C LEU A 45 5.93 -15.54 9.73
N LEU A 46 5.56 -14.26 9.71
CA LEU A 46 6.12 -13.28 8.78
C LEU A 46 7.65 -13.32 8.78
N LYS A 47 8.26 -13.27 9.97
CA LYS A 47 9.72 -13.32 10.12
C LYS A 47 10.30 -14.67 9.71
N ALA A 48 9.65 -15.78 10.04
CA ALA A 48 10.08 -17.13 9.66
C ALA A 48 10.07 -17.35 8.13
N TYR A 49 9.18 -16.65 7.42
CA TYR A 49 9.08 -16.68 5.96
C TYR A 49 9.78 -15.50 5.27
N ASN A 50 10.71 -14.83 5.96
CA ASN A 50 11.55 -13.74 5.45
C ASN A 50 10.80 -12.47 5.01
N PHE A 51 9.55 -12.28 5.44
CA PHE A 51 8.87 -11.00 5.24
C PHE A 51 9.45 -9.95 6.18
N ASN A 52 9.58 -8.73 5.66
CA ASN A 52 10.09 -7.58 6.38
C ASN A 52 9.11 -6.40 6.41
N ALA A 53 7.96 -6.50 5.72
CA ALA A 53 7.02 -5.41 5.60
C ALA A 53 5.55 -5.88 5.62
N VAL A 54 4.65 -4.99 6.04
CA VAL A 54 3.21 -5.19 6.05
C VAL A 54 2.51 -3.92 5.56
N ARG A 55 1.54 -4.07 4.65
CA ARG A 55 0.57 -3.01 4.32
C ARG A 55 -0.71 -3.28 5.10
N CYS A 56 -1.18 -2.29 5.85
CA CYS A 56 -2.42 -2.37 6.63
C CYS A 56 -3.66 -2.24 5.71
N SER A 57 -3.92 -3.26 4.89
CA SER A 57 -5.02 -3.24 3.92
C SER A 57 -6.40 -3.28 4.63
N HIS A 58 -7.36 -2.40 4.34
CA HIS A 58 -7.22 -1.06 3.73
C HIS A 58 -7.68 -0.01 4.74
N TYR A 59 -7.14 -0.11 5.94
CA TYR A 59 -7.52 0.71 7.09
C TYR A 59 -6.49 0.60 8.20
N PRO A 60 -6.40 1.62 9.08
CA PRO A 60 -5.48 1.56 10.20
C PRO A 60 -5.90 0.43 11.14
N ASN A 61 -4.95 -0.47 11.43
CA ASN A 61 -5.16 -1.61 12.32
C ASN A 61 -5.26 -1.15 13.79
N ARG A 62 -5.53 -2.06 14.72
CA ARG A 62 -5.47 -1.78 16.17
C ARG A 62 -4.10 -1.22 16.57
N SER A 63 -4.06 -0.14 17.38
CA SER A 63 -2.80 0.54 17.78
C SER A 63 -1.72 -0.37 18.39
N LEU A 64 -2.11 -1.48 19.05
CA LEU A 64 -1.17 -2.47 19.56
C LEU A 64 -0.31 -3.11 18.46
N TRP A 65 -0.84 -3.26 17.24
CA TRP A 65 -0.13 -3.82 16.10
C TRP A 65 1.15 -3.03 15.78
N TYR A 66 1.07 -1.69 15.73
CA TYR A 66 2.22 -0.84 15.40
C TYR A 66 3.31 -0.89 16.47
N ALA A 67 2.92 -0.95 17.75
CA ALA A 67 3.88 -1.15 18.85
C ALA A 67 4.61 -2.50 18.75
N LEU A 68 3.91 -3.55 18.27
CA LEU A 68 4.54 -4.84 18.00
C LEU A 68 5.45 -4.76 16.76
N CYS A 69 5.02 -4.11 15.67
CA CYS A 69 5.86 -3.92 14.48
C CYS A 69 7.15 -3.13 14.79
N ASP A 70 7.07 -2.12 15.66
CA ASP A 70 8.24 -1.43 16.20
C ASP A 70 9.18 -2.41 16.93
N ALA A 71 8.63 -3.22 17.85
CA ALA A 71 9.42 -4.13 18.68
C ALA A 71 10.07 -5.28 17.91
N TYR A 72 9.40 -5.80 16.87
CA TYR A 72 9.85 -6.98 16.11
C TYR A 72 10.49 -6.65 14.76
N GLY A 73 10.52 -5.38 14.37
CA GLY A 73 11.15 -4.90 13.14
C GLY A 73 10.40 -5.36 11.89
N LEU A 74 9.29 -4.70 11.60
CA LEU A 74 8.55 -4.76 10.35
C LEU A 74 8.35 -3.34 9.81
N TYR A 75 8.57 -3.14 8.52
CA TYR A 75 8.18 -1.91 7.84
C TYR A 75 6.67 -1.89 7.61
N VAL A 76 6.02 -0.76 7.85
CA VAL A 76 4.56 -0.63 7.76
C VAL A 76 4.20 0.46 6.76
N VAL A 77 3.30 0.12 5.84
CA VAL A 77 2.47 1.09 5.12
C VAL A 77 1.16 1.19 5.88
N ASP A 78 0.96 2.31 6.57
CA ASP A 78 -0.29 2.54 7.27
C ASP A 78 -1.27 3.28 6.36
N GLU A 79 -2.47 2.75 6.22
CA GLU A 79 -3.39 3.12 5.14
C GLU A 79 -4.71 3.66 5.69
N ALA A 80 -5.13 4.82 5.19
CA ALA A 80 -6.38 5.43 5.61
C ALA A 80 -7.57 4.55 5.23
N ASN A 81 -8.59 4.53 6.10
CA ASN A 81 -9.81 3.74 5.89
C ASN A 81 -10.71 4.40 4.84
N ILE A 82 -10.31 4.33 3.57
CA ILE A 82 -10.96 4.94 2.41
C ILE A 82 -10.88 3.95 1.26
N GLU A 83 -12.04 3.44 0.84
CA GLU A 83 -12.19 2.62 -0.37
C GLU A 83 -13.57 2.87 -0.97
N THR A 84 -13.62 3.12 -2.28
CA THR A 84 -14.88 3.42 -2.99
C THR A 84 -15.03 2.62 -4.28
N HIS A 85 -14.35 1.48 -4.36
CA HIS A 85 -14.28 0.64 -5.55
C HIS A 85 -15.68 0.26 -6.07
N GLY A 86 -16.65 -0.01 -5.18
CA GLY A 86 -18.03 -0.33 -5.56
C GLY A 86 -18.70 0.70 -6.48
N LEU A 87 -18.29 1.98 -6.46
CA LEU A 87 -18.85 3.02 -7.34
C LEU A 87 -18.47 2.87 -8.81
N ALA A 88 -17.42 2.09 -9.11
CA ALA A 88 -17.05 1.72 -10.47
C ALA A 88 -18.18 1.01 -11.21
N LEU A 89 -18.95 0.22 -10.46
CA LEU A 89 -19.97 -0.66 -10.99
C LEU A 89 -21.28 0.08 -11.27
N GLU A 90 -21.49 1.26 -10.67
CA GLU A 90 -22.76 1.96 -10.70
C GLU A 90 -22.72 3.31 -11.43
N THR A 91 -21.64 4.08 -11.28
CA THR A 91 -21.57 5.45 -11.84
C THR A 91 -20.16 5.81 -12.31
N SER A 92 -19.44 6.60 -11.52
CA SER A 92 -18.05 7.00 -11.73
C SER A 92 -17.34 6.84 -10.39
N GLU A 93 -16.24 6.11 -10.36
CA GLU A 93 -15.44 6.01 -9.13
C GLU A 93 -14.94 7.36 -8.62
N GLN A 94 -14.77 8.34 -9.51
CA GLN A 94 -14.31 9.68 -9.15
C GLN A 94 -15.39 10.52 -8.47
N LEU A 95 -16.64 10.03 -8.39
CA LEU A 95 -17.78 10.78 -7.88
C LEU A 95 -17.50 11.34 -6.47
N LEU A 96 -17.11 10.48 -5.53
CA LEU A 96 -16.84 10.91 -4.15
C LEU A 96 -15.51 11.65 -4.03
N ALA A 97 -14.49 11.22 -4.78
CA ALA A 97 -13.17 11.85 -4.79
C ALA A 97 -13.18 13.32 -5.25
N ASN A 98 -14.18 13.71 -6.06
CA ASN A 98 -14.35 15.08 -6.57
C ASN A 98 -15.54 15.83 -5.97
N ALA A 99 -16.34 15.19 -5.10
CA ALA A 99 -17.49 15.83 -4.47
C ALA A 99 -17.03 16.70 -3.28
N PRO A 100 -17.23 18.03 -3.32
CA PRO A 100 -16.77 18.91 -2.23
C PRO A 100 -17.31 18.54 -0.86
N ASP A 101 -18.55 18.06 -0.79
CA ASP A 101 -19.20 17.62 0.45
C ASP A 101 -18.49 16.43 1.12
N TRP A 102 -17.71 15.66 0.35
CA TRP A 102 -16.93 14.52 0.83
C TRP A 102 -15.48 14.86 1.18
N HIS A 103 -14.96 16.03 0.76
CA HIS A 103 -13.56 16.39 0.97
C HIS A 103 -13.16 16.38 2.45
N GLN A 104 -14.03 16.89 3.33
CA GLN A 104 -13.77 16.86 4.77
C GLN A 104 -13.72 15.42 5.30
N ALA A 105 -14.64 14.55 4.87
CA ALA A 105 -14.70 13.16 5.32
C ALA A 105 -13.48 12.34 4.86
N TYR A 106 -12.96 12.60 3.65
CA TYR A 106 -11.70 12.03 3.18
C TYR A 106 -10.53 12.51 4.03
N THR A 107 -10.39 13.83 4.17
CA THR A 107 -9.26 14.44 4.88
C THR A 107 -9.20 13.97 6.33
N GLU A 108 -10.31 14.02 7.07
CA GLU A 108 -10.36 13.59 8.48
C GLU A 108 -9.91 12.15 8.70
N ARG A 109 -10.12 11.23 7.75
CA ARG A 109 -9.67 9.83 7.87
C ARG A 109 -8.16 9.72 7.82
N VAL A 110 -7.50 10.49 6.96
CA VAL A 110 -6.03 10.60 6.93
C VAL A 110 -5.51 11.31 8.17
N GLU A 111 -6.13 12.43 8.56
CA GLU A 111 -5.71 13.17 9.77
C GLU A 111 -5.74 12.28 11.01
N ARG A 112 -6.85 11.56 11.23
CA ARG A 112 -7.03 10.70 12.39
C ARG A 112 -6.03 9.54 12.42
N MET A 113 -5.73 8.93 11.27
CA MET A 113 -4.68 7.90 11.16
C MET A 113 -3.33 8.47 11.61
N VAL A 114 -2.88 9.55 10.99
CA VAL A 114 -1.56 10.13 11.28
C VAL A 114 -1.44 10.63 12.71
N LEU A 115 -2.44 11.35 13.22
CA LEU A 115 -2.42 11.86 14.59
C LEU A 115 -2.36 10.74 15.63
N ARG A 116 -2.93 9.57 15.33
CA ARG A 116 -2.89 8.38 16.19
C ARG A 116 -1.51 7.71 16.13
N ASP A 117 -0.95 7.52 14.94
CA ASP A 117 0.13 6.54 14.74
C ASP A 117 1.52 7.12 14.40
N ARG A 118 1.65 8.44 14.17
CA ARG A 118 2.91 9.11 13.71
C ARG A 118 4.17 8.88 14.55
N ASN A 119 4.01 8.43 15.79
CA ASN A 119 5.14 8.15 16.69
C ASN A 119 5.75 6.76 16.50
N HIS A 120 5.12 5.90 15.68
CA HIS A 120 5.64 4.57 15.38
C HIS A 120 6.74 4.63 14.32
N SER A 121 7.88 4.03 14.63
CA SER A 121 9.07 4.02 13.77
C SER A 121 8.96 3.00 12.63
N CYS A 122 8.13 1.97 12.82
CA CYS A 122 7.83 0.95 11.83
C CYS A 122 7.11 1.53 10.61
N ILE A 123 6.36 2.62 10.76
CA ILE A 123 5.63 3.25 9.67
C ILE A 123 6.61 3.99 8.76
N ILE A 124 6.74 3.49 7.54
CA ILE A 124 7.64 4.04 6.53
C ILE A 124 6.91 4.86 5.46
N MET A 125 5.60 4.65 5.28
CA MET A 125 4.78 5.38 4.33
C MET A 125 3.36 5.54 4.86
N TRP A 126 2.71 6.65 4.51
CA TRP A 126 1.28 6.87 4.71
C TRP A 126 0.54 6.61 3.42
N SER A 127 -0.53 5.84 3.45
CA SER A 127 -1.39 5.65 2.29
C SER A 127 -2.72 6.37 2.39
N LEU A 128 -3.13 6.99 1.28
CA LEU A 128 -4.37 7.76 1.17
C LEU A 128 -5.64 6.89 1.12
N GLY A 129 -5.48 5.56 1.09
CA GLY A 129 -6.56 4.60 0.94
C GLY A 129 -6.29 3.63 -0.20
N ASN A 130 -7.32 2.90 -0.61
CA ASN A 130 -7.26 1.89 -1.64
C ASN A 130 -8.42 2.07 -2.62
N GLU A 131 -8.19 1.83 -3.91
CA GLU A 131 -9.24 1.76 -4.95
C GLU A 131 -10.38 2.79 -4.78
N ALA A 132 -10.00 4.04 -4.49
CA ALA A 132 -10.92 5.14 -4.21
C ALA A 132 -10.88 6.22 -5.31
N SER A 133 -10.45 5.80 -6.50
CA SER A 133 -10.22 6.63 -7.67
C SER A 133 -9.14 7.70 -7.50
N TYR A 134 -9.23 8.82 -8.23
CA TYR A 134 -8.42 9.99 -7.95
C TYR A 134 -9.23 11.25 -8.24
N GLY A 135 -9.02 12.28 -7.43
CA GLY A 135 -9.78 13.52 -7.47
C GLY A 135 -9.30 14.53 -6.44
N ALA A 136 -9.96 15.69 -6.39
CA ALA A 136 -9.56 16.82 -5.55
C ALA A 136 -9.38 16.47 -4.05
N ALA A 137 -10.16 15.52 -3.52
CA ALA A 137 -9.99 15.04 -2.15
C ALA A 137 -8.58 14.45 -1.91
N HIS A 138 -8.02 13.73 -2.88
CA HIS A 138 -6.69 13.13 -2.77
C HIS A 138 -5.58 14.17 -2.80
N ASP A 139 -5.74 15.23 -3.60
CA ASP A 139 -4.80 16.35 -3.60
C ASP A 139 -4.80 17.08 -2.25
N LEU A 140 -5.98 17.25 -1.63
CA LEU A 140 -6.13 17.83 -0.30
C LEU A 140 -5.47 16.97 0.77
N MET A 141 -5.72 15.66 0.77
CA MET A 141 -5.10 14.72 1.71
C MET A 141 -3.57 14.67 1.56
N TYR A 142 -3.07 14.62 0.33
CA TYR A 142 -1.64 14.67 0.04
C TYR A 142 -1.01 15.97 0.56
N ALA A 143 -1.59 17.12 0.21
CA ALA A 143 -1.11 18.42 0.67
C ALA A 143 -1.07 18.51 2.20
N TRP A 144 -2.09 17.99 2.87
CA TRP A 144 -2.14 17.93 4.33
C TRP A 144 -1.00 17.07 4.90
N LEU A 145 -0.73 15.87 4.34
CA LEU A 145 0.37 15.01 4.78
C LEU A 145 1.73 15.69 4.61
N LYS A 146 1.97 16.31 3.44
CA LYS A 146 3.25 17.02 3.19
C LYS A 146 3.46 18.19 4.15
N HIS A 147 2.39 18.79 4.67
CA HIS A 147 2.47 19.84 5.67
C HIS A 147 2.65 19.30 7.10
N ASN A 148 1.89 18.28 7.48
CA ASN A 148 1.78 17.84 8.89
C ASN A 148 2.73 16.72 9.30
N ASP A 149 3.17 15.87 8.36
CA ASP A 149 4.22 14.88 8.57
C ASP A 149 5.09 14.71 7.32
N PRO A 150 6.01 15.66 7.05
CA PRO A 150 6.92 15.54 5.92
C PRO A 150 7.99 14.44 6.09
N SER A 151 8.02 13.73 7.22
CA SER A 151 9.07 12.75 7.52
C SER A 151 8.89 11.40 6.82
N ARG A 152 7.73 11.17 6.18
CA ARG A 152 7.37 9.91 5.51
C ARG A 152 6.78 10.19 4.12
N PRO A 153 7.11 9.37 3.11
CA PRO A 153 6.48 9.43 1.80
C PRO A 153 4.99 9.06 1.81
N VAL A 154 4.25 9.58 0.83
CA VAL A 154 2.86 9.24 0.58
C VAL A 154 2.75 8.13 -0.48
N HIS A 155 1.87 7.17 -0.23
CA HIS A 155 1.55 6.01 -1.06
C HIS A 155 0.11 6.08 -1.55
N TYR A 156 -0.12 6.09 -2.86
CA TYR A 156 -1.47 5.93 -3.40
C TYR A 156 -1.46 5.38 -4.82
N GLU A 157 -2.06 4.20 -5.01
CA GLU A 157 -2.03 3.49 -6.30
C GLU A 157 -2.87 4.21 -7.35
N SER A 158 -4.10 4.62 -7.00
CA SER A 158 -5.11 5.00 -7.97
C SER A 158 -4.88 6.39 -8.60
N CYS A 159 -3.98 7.21 -8.04
CA CYS A 159 -3.51 8.42 -8.71
C CYS A 159 -2.44 8.13 -9.78
N GLY A 160 -1.94 6.90 -9.84
CA GLY A 160 -0.87 6.47 -10.72
C GLY A 160 0.36 7.38 -10.68
N GLY A 161 0.64 8.05 -11.80
CA GLY A 161 1.76 8.98 -11.90
C GLY A 161 1.48 10.40 -11.39
N ALA A 162 0.26 10.72 -10.94
CA ALA A 162 -0.09 12.08 -10.54
C ALA A 162 0.71 12.57 -9.30
N PRO A 163 0.69 13.87 -8.99
CA PRO A 163 1.46 14.43 -7.86
C PRO A 163 1.06 13.92 -6.46
N ALA A 164 -0.13 13.35 -6.29
CA ALA A 164 -0.65 12.91 -4.99
C ALA A 164 -0.02 11.62 -4.40
N THR A 165 1.15 11.22 -4.91
CA THR A 165 1.95 10.12 -4.38
C THR A 165 3.44 10.44 -4.52
N ASP A 166 4.23 9.99 -3.57
CA ASP A 166 5.69 10.04 -3.60
C ASP A 166 6.29 8.74 -4.18
N VAL A 167 5.51 7.65 -4.21
CA VAL A 167 5.92 6.30 -4.67
C VAL A 167 5.00 5.80 -5.77
N LEU A 168 5.56 5.22 -6.83
CA LEU A 168 4.78 4.51 -7.83
C LEU A 168 4.43 3.13 -7.27
N CYS A 169 3.15 2.87 -7.05
CA CYS A 169 2.73 1.68 -6.31
C CYS A 169 1.66 0.88 -7.06
N PRO A 170 1.99 0.32 -8.23
CA PRO A 170 1.01 -0.41 -9.04
C PRO A 170 0.52 -1.66 -8.33
N MET A 171 -0.73 -2.00 -8.64
CA MET A 171 -1.36 -3.24 -8.25
C MET A 171 -1.40 -4.23 -9.42
N TYR A 172 -0.96 -5.47 -9.18
CA TYR A 172 -0.92 -6.58 -10.15
C TYR A 172 -0.31 -6.26 -11.53
N PRO A 173 0.81 -5.52 -11.65
CA PRO A 173 1.44 -5.34 -12.96
C PRO A 173 2.00 -6.67 -13.45
N SER A 174 1.87 -7.01 -14.73
CA SER A 174 2.67 -8.09 -15.30
C SER A 174 4.17 -7.78 -15.20
N VAL A 175 5.04 -8.80 -15.28
CA VAL A 175 6.50 -8.61 -15.26
C VAL A 175 6.95 -7.63 -16.36
N ASP A 176 6.39 -7.74 -17.57
CA ASP A 176 6.67 -6.82 -18.69
C ASP A 176 6.18 -5.39 -18.42
N ARG A 177 5.01 -5.26 -17.79
CA ARG A 177 4.51 -3.95 -17.38
C ARG A 177 5.45 -3.36 -16.34
N LEU A 178 5.79 -4.10 -15.29
CA LEU A 178 6.71 -3.65 -14.25
C LEU A 178 8.07 -3.22 -14.83
N ARG A 179 8.61 -3.99 -15.80
CA ARG A 179 9.81 -3.62 -16.55
C ARG A 179 9.63 -2.30 -17.30
N THR A 180 8.48 -2.11 -17.93
CA THR A 180 8.13 -0.86 -18.63
C THR A 180 8.05 0.30 -17.64
N MET A 181 7.38 0.12 -16.50
CA MET A 181 7.31 1.12 -15.42
C MET A 181 8.71 1.48 -14.91
N ALA A 182 9.61 0.50 -14.88
CA ALA A 182 10.97 0.64 -14.40
C ALA A 182 11.99 1.06 -15.46
N THR A 183 11.64 1.22 -16.74
CA THR A 183 12.64 1.55 -17.77
C THR A 183 12.23 2.72 -18.64
N LEU A 184 10.93 2.95 -18.83
CA LEU A 184 10.47 4.07 -19.63
C LEU A 184 10.43 5.35 -18.80
N GLU A 185 11.19 6.33 -19.25
CA GLU A 185 10.96 7.71 -18.89
C GLU A 185 9.69 8.20 -19.57
N GLY A 186 8.62 8.40 -18.81
CA GLY A 186 7.38 8.94 -19.37
C GLY A 186 6.16 8.49 -18.60
N GLN A 187 5.01 8.70 -19.24
CA GLN A 187 3.70 8.35 -18.72
C GLN A 187 3.60 6.85 -18.50
N ILE A 188 3.45 6.45 -17.23
CA ILE A 188 3.20 5.05 -16.90
C ILE A 188 1.79 4.97 -16.35
N PHE A 189 0.94 4.21 -17.04
CA PHE A 189 -0.37 3.83 -16.53
C PHE A 189 -0.16 3.00 -15.26
N ALA A 190 -0.85 3.29 -14.16
CA ALA A 190 -0.71 2.51 -12.93
C ALA A 190 -1.65 1.30 -12.88
N SER A 191 -2.90 1.40 -13.33
CA SER A 191 -3.84 0.27 -13.22
C SER A 191 -3.92 -0.62 -14.46
N THR A 192 -4.08 -1.92 -14.27
CA THR A 192 -4.37 -2.95 -15.30
C THR A 192 -5.85 -3.08 -15.66
N GLU A 193 -6.76 -2.33 -15.03
CA GLU A 193 -8.18 -2.46 -15.36
C GLU A 193 -8.52 -1.91 -16.75
N ILE A 194 -9.08 -2.81 -17.57
CA ILE A 194 -9.52 -2.56 -18.93
C ILE A 194 -10.60 -1.47 -18.90
N GLY A 195 -10.30 -0.31 -19.48
CA GLY A 195 -11.28 0.76 -19.71
C GLY A 195 -11.14 2.01 -18.83
N ARG A 196 -10.20 2.06 -17.89
CA ARG A 196 -9.97 3.26 -17.07
C ARG A 196 -8.84 4.14 -17.63
N THR A 197 -9.18 5.37 -18.01
CA THR A 197 -8.20 6.41 -18.37
C THR A 197 -7.82 7.20 -17.13
N TRP A 198 -6.78 6.77 -16.43
CA TRP A 198 -6.23 7.47 -15.26
C TRP A 198 -5.42 8.72 -15.66
N PRO A 199 -5.24 9.68 -14.74
CA PRO A 199 -4.44 10.87 -14.99
C PRO A 199 -3.03 10.52 -15.46
N ARG A 200 -2.62 11.15 -16.57
CA ARG A 200 -1.26 11.05 -17.11
C ARG A 200 -0.32 11.87 -16.20
N GLY A 201 0.58 11.19 -15.49
CA GLY A 201 1.56 11.83 -14.60
C GLY A 201 2.94 11.16 -14.63
N THR A 202 3.92 11.80 -14.00
CA THR A 202 5.38 11.82 -14.31
C THR A 202 6.23 10.60 -13.91
N HIS A 203 7.45 10.64 -14.47
CA HIS A 203 8.52 9.66 -14.68
C HIS A 203 9.04 8.87 -13.45
N ARG A 204 9.36 7.58 -13.66
CA ARG A 204 10.11 6.72 -12.72
C ARG A 204 11.44 7.32 -12.25
N ALA A 205 12.05 8.23 -13.00
CA ALA A 205 13.34 8.85 -12.65
C ALA A 205 13.37 9.49 -11.24
N THR A 206 12.21 9.89 -10.69
CA THR A 206 12.12 10.60 -9.41
C THR A 206 11.35 9.85 -8.33
N ARG A 207 10.91 8.61 -8.57
CA ARG A 207 10.06 7.86 -7.63
C ARG A 207 10.40 6.37 -7.64
N PRO A 208 10.52 5.73 -6.46
CA PRO A 208 10.63 4.27 -6.39
C PRO A 208 9.34 3.60 -6.86
N VAL A 209 9.48 2.37 -7.33
CA VAL A 209 8.38 1.49 -7.71
C VAL A 209 8.28 0.35 -6.70
N ILE A 210 7.19 0.31 -5.95
CA ILE A 210 6.93 -0.69 -4.90
C ILE A 210 5.49 -1.17 -5.09
N MET A 211 5.28 -2.41 -5.54
CA MET A 211 3.93 -2.91 -5.82
C MET A 211 3.10 -2.95 -4.53
N CYS A 212 1.99 -2.22 -4.46
CA CYS A 212 1.10 -2.25 -3.30
C CYS A 212 0.41 -3.61 -3.15
N GLU A 213 0.21 -4.30 -4.27
CA GLU A 213 -0.34 -5.65 -4.37
C GLU A 213 0.27 -6.36 -5.58
N TYR A 214 0.74 -7.59 -5.40
CA TYR A 214 1.18 -8.47 -6.48
C TYR A 214 1.05 -9.93 -6.08
N ALA A 215 1.28 -10.84 -7.04
CA ALA A 215 1.29 -12.28 -6.81
C ALA A 215 0.10 -12.78 -5.98
N HIS A 216 -1.12 -12.53 -6.48
CA HIS A 216 -2.37 -12.91 -5.81
C HIS A 216 -2.34 -14.40 -5.37
N ALA A 217 -2.51 -14.64 -4.07
CA ALA A 217 -2.19 -15.90 -3.38
C ALA A 217 -3.42 -16.80 -3.13
N MET A 218 -4.50 -16.59 -3.89
CA MET A 218 -5.73 -17.38 -3.77
C MET A 218 -5.54 -18.81 -4.30
N GLY A 219 -5.63 -19.80 -3.40
CA GLY A 219 -5.56 -21.22 -3.76
C GLY A 219 -4.20 -21.60 -4.38
N ASN A 220 -4.21 -22.50 -5.36
CA ASN A 220 -2.99 -22.90 -6.08
C ASN A 220 -2.58 -21.81 -7.08
N SER A 221 -1.77 -20.87 -6.61
CA SER A 221 -1.45 -19.60 -7.30
C SER A 221 0.01 -19.20 -7.08
N THR A 222 0.34 -17.90 -7.16
CA THR A 222 1.70 -17.35 -6.95
C THR A 222 2.79 -17.83 -7.93
N GLY A 223 2.40 -18.14 -9.17
CA GLY A 223 3.36 -18.36 -10.25
C GLY A 223 4.22 -17.12 -10.54
N ASN A 224 5.37 -17.33 -11.18
CA ASN A 224 6.27 -16.27 -11.70
C ASN A 224 6.90 -15.38 -10.61
N LEU A 225 6.86 -15.77 -9.33
CA LEU A 225 7.49 -15.04 -8.23
C LEU A 225 9.00 -14.84 -8.45
N ASP A 226 9.67 -15.84 -8.98
CA ASP A 226 11.09 -15.80 -9.36
C ASP A 226 11.35 -14.71 -10.40
N GLU A 227 10.55 -14.64 -11.46
CA GLU A 227 10.69 -13.65 -12.53
C GLU A 227 10.48 -12.21 -12.03
N TYR A 228 9.52 -11.97 -11.13
CA TYR A 228 9.37 -10.67 -10.46
C TYR A 228 10.65 -10.32 -9.69
N TRP A 229 11.17 -11.23 -8.88
CA TRP A 229 12.32 -10.96 -8.02
C TRP A 229 13.64 -10.85 -8.78
N GLU A 230 13.80 -11.56 -9.90
CA GLU A 230 14.91 -11.36 -10.83
C GLU A 230 14.87 -9.95 -11.43
N LEU A 231 13.69 -9.49 -11.87
CA LEU A 231 13.52 -8.13 -12.40
C LEU A 231 13.78 -7.07 -11.33
N ILE A 232 13.22 -7.24 -10.12
CA ILE A 232 13.41 -6.32 -8.98
C ILE A 232 14.88 -6.19 -8.63
N ARG A 233 15.63 -7.30 -8.59
CA ARG A 233 17.05 -7.29 -8.22
C ARG A 233 17.95 -6.72 -9.31
N SER A 234 17.54 -6.81 -10.58
CA SER A 234 18.34 -6.37 -11.73
C SER A 234 18.02 -4.94 -12.19
N THR A 235 16.96 -4.30 -11.66
CA THR A 235 16.50 -2.99 -12.12
C THR A 235 16.47 -1.98 -10.98
N GLU A 236 17.21 -0.88 -11.12
CA GLU A 236 17.22 0.20 -10.12
C GLU A 236 15.81 0.75 -9.86
N GLY A 237 15.53 1.19 -8.64
CA GLY A 237 14.24 1.79 -8.29
C GLY A 237 13.05 0.83 -8.22
N LEU A 238 13.17 -0.43 -8.67
CA LEU A 238 12.26 -1.48 -8.25
C LEU A 238 12.65 -1.95 -6.85
N GLN A 239 11.73 -1.84 -5.90
CA GLN A 239 12.02 -2.15 -4.49
C GLN A 239 11.07 -3.19 -3.89
N GLY A 240 10.53 -4.09 -4.72
CA GLY A 240 9.68 -5.19 -4.24
C GLY A 240 8.22 -4.81 -4.18
N GLY A 241 7.51 -5.31 -3.16
CA GLY A 241 6.09 -5.10 -3.01
C GLY A 241 5.44 -5.97 -1.94
N PHE A 242 4.11 -5.93 -1.90
CA PHE A 242 3.29 -6.63 -0.93
C PHE A 242 2.42 -7.70 -1.59
N ILE A 243 2.58 -8.96 -1.21
CA ILE A 243 1.75 -10.06 -1.71
C ILE A 243 0.29 -9.84 -1.27
N TRP A 244 -0.67 -10.11 -2.16
CA TRP A 244 -2.08 -10.15 -1.81
C TRP A 244 -2.55 -11.60 -1.61
N ASP A 245 -2.88 -12.07 -0.42
CA ASP A 245 -2.75 -11.40 0.88
C ASP A 245 -2.08 -12.32 1.93
N TRP A 246 -2.00 -11.87 3.18
CA TRP A 246 -1.40 -12.62 4.28
C TRP A 246 -2.18 -13.88 4.68
N MET A 247 -3.52 -13.84 4.62
CA MET A 247 -4.35 -14.88 5.21
C MET A 247 -5.75 -14.95 4.60
N ASP A 248 -6.22 -16.18 4.40
CA ASP A 248 -7.61 -16.44 4.07
C ASP A 248 -8.56 -15.88 5.15
N GLN A 249 -9.60 -15.18 4.69
CA GLN A 249 -10.62 -14.58 5.55
C GLN A 249 -11.81 -15.50 5.82
N GLY A 250 -11.56 -16.81 5.93
CA GLY A 250 -12.57 -17.82 6.23
C GLY A 250 -13.14 -17.69 7.64
N LEU A 251 -14.45 -17.91 7.79
CA LEU A 251 -15.11 -17.99 9.09
C LEU A 251 -15.35 -19.44 9.46
N LEU A 252 -15.00 -19.80 10.69
CA LEU A 252 -15.26 -21.12 11.21
C LEU A 252 -16.77 -21.30 11.37
N ARG A 253 -17.33 -22.22 10.59
CA ARG A 253 -18.69 -22.70 10.77
C ARG A 253 -18.64 -23.94 11.67
N GLY A 254 -19.38 -23.93 12.77
CA GLY A 254 -19.59 -25.13 13.57
C GLY A 254 -20.43 -26.14 12.79
N ASP A 255 -20.08 -27.41 12.88
CA ASP A 255 -20.92 -28.52 12.46
C ASP A 255 -22.09 -28.53 13.44
N GLY A 256 -23.31 -28.24 12.96
CA GLY A 256 -24.51 -28.12 13.81
C GLY A 256 -24.82 -29.38 14.60
#